data_AF-A0A8J6DZ97-F1
#
_entry.id   AF-A0A8J6DZ97-F1
#
_cell.length_a   1.000
_cell.length_b   1.000
_cell.length_c   1.000
_cell.angle_alpha   90.00
_cell.angle_beta   90.00
_cell.angle_gamma   90.00
#
_symmetry.space_group_name_H-M   'P 1'
#
loop_
_entity.id
_entity.type
_entity.pdbx_description
1 polymer ?
#
loop_
_entity_poly.entity_id
_entity_poly.type
_entity_poly.pdbx_seq_one_letter_code
_entity_poly.pdbx_strand_id
1 'polypeptide(L)'
;MELLQQIASLSSHFVVLNAEISEIDKDLARMDQLSDKYGDHWASARRKLVSIRKHKVKLSNDISFHMQLYTAHKGAAENLLKNLSKTQSAHIEPVDAPQIFSKSPILSAVPVQNIGRGGVNVSICGIVDPTRTPENRGR
;
A
#
# COMPACT_ATOMS: atom_id res chain seq x y z
N MET A 1 -0.98 12.87 -17.40
CA MET A 1 -2.04 12.11 -18.11
C MET A 1 -1.68 10.62 -18.26
N GLU A 2 -0.41 10.27 -18.43
CA GLU A 2 0.07 8.90 -18.66
C GLU A 2 -0.33 7.86 -17.60
N LEU A 3 -0.26 8.19 -16.31
CA LEU A 3 -0.58 7.24 -15.22
C LEU A 3 -2.05 6.78 -15.21
N LEU A 4 -2.99 7.69 -15.50
CA LEU A 4 -4.42 7.35 -15.59
C LEU A 4 -4.70 6.41 -16.76
N GLN A 5 -4.00 6.60 -17.87
CA GLN A 5 -4.07 5.72 -19.03
C GLN A 5 -3.53 4.32 -18.72
N GLN A 6 -2.42 4.24 -17.97
CA GLN A 6 -1.86 2.96 -17.51
C GLN A 6 -2.83 2.21 -16.58
N ILE A 7 -3.50 2.91 -15.67
CA ILE A 7 -4.50 2.29 -14.77
C ILE A 7 -5.71 1.77 -15.54
N ALA A 8 -6.20 2.54 -16.52
CA ALA A 8 -7.28 2.09 -17.39
C ALA A 8 -6.89 0.83 -18.19
N SER A 9 -5.66 0.79 -18.72
CA SER A 9 -5.10 -0.37 -19.40
C SER A 9 -5.00 -1.60 -18.48
N LEU A 10 -4.46 -1.43 -17.27
CA LEU A 10 -4.38 -2.50 -16.26
C LEU A 10 -5.76 -3.03 -15.88
N SER A 11 -6.75 -2.15 -15.73
CA SER A 11 -8.13 -2.54 -15.42
C SER A 11 -8.75 -3.36 -16.56
N SER A 12 -8.51 -2.96 -17.81
CA SER A 12 -8.94 -3.73 -18.99
C SER A 12 -8.29 -5.12 -19.04
N HIS A 13 -6.97 -5.19 -18.87
CA HIS A 13 -6.24 -6.46 -18.84
C HIS A 13 -6.70 -7.37 -17.70
N PHE A 14 -7.02 -6.84 -16.53
CA PHE A 14 -7.57 -7.60 -15.41
C PHE A 14 -8.90 -8.27 -15.77
N VAL A 15 -9.81 -7.55 -16.42
CA VAL A 15 -11.12 -8.11 -16.85
C VAL A 15 -10.91 -9.22 -17.89
N VAL A 16 -10.05 -8.99 -18.88
CA VAL A 16 -9.73 -9.99 -19.91
C VAL A 16 -9.12 -11.25 -19.29
N LEU A 17 -8.14 -11.10 -18.40
CA LEU A 17 -7.50 -12.24 -17.73
C LEU A 17 -8.49 -13.07 -16.93
N ASN A 18 -9.41 -12.44 -16.21
CA ASN A 18 -10.43 -13.17 -15.44
C ASN A 18 -11.42 -13.90 -16.35
N ALA A 19 -11.79 -13.32 -17.49
CA ALA A 19 -12.60 -14.00 -18.50
C ALA A 19 -11.87 -15.21 -19.09
N GLU A 20 -10.58 -15.06 -19.44
CA GLU A 20 -9.77 -16.17 -19.95
C GLU A 20 -9.58 -17.28 -18.91
N ILE A 21 -9.38 -16.95 -17.63
CA ILE A 21 -9.31 -17.96 -16.54
C ILE A 21 -10.62 -18.74 -16.46
N SER A 22 -11.76 -18.06 -16.56
CA SER A 22 -13.09 -18.69 -16.55
C SER A 22 -13.30 -19.63 -17.74
N GLU A 23 -12.88 -19.25 -18.95
CA GLU A 23 -12.93 -20.13 -20.11
C GLU A 23 -12.00 -21.34 -19.95
N ILE A 24 -10.80 -21.14 -19.42
CA ILE A 24 -9.88 -22.25 -19.12
C ILE A 24 -10.51 -23.23 -18.10
N ASP A 25 -11.22 -22.74 -17.10
CA ASP A 25 -11.92 -23.60 -16.13
C ASP A 25 -13.03 -24.43 -16.78
N LYS A 26 -13.76 -23.86 -17.74
CA LYS A 26 -14.75 -24.61 -18.54
C LYS A 26 -14.09 -25.67 -19.41
N ASP A 27 -12.96 -25.34 -20.04
CA ASP A 27 -12.23 -26.29 -20.88
C ASP A 27 -11.64 -27.45 -20.08
N LEU A 28 -11.08 -27.18 -18.89
CA LEU A 28 -10.63 -28.23 -17.98
C LEU A 28 -11.78 -29.15 -17.56
N ALA A 29 -12.94 -28.60 -17.22
CA ALA A 29 -14.11 -29.40 -16.86
C ALA A 29 -14.59 -30.29 -18.03
N ARG A 30 -14.59 -29.77 -19.27
CA ARG A 30 -14.90 -30.57 -20.46
C ARG A 30 -13.86 -31.67 -20.69
N MET A 31 -12.56 -31.37 -20.51
CA MET A 31 -11.50 -32.36 -20.65
C MET A 31 -11.63 -33.48 -19.62
N ASP A 32 -11.99 -33.15 -18.38
CA ASP A 32 -12.25 -34.16 -17.34
C ASP A 32 -13.40 -35.09 -17.75
N GLN A 33 -14.53 -34.54 -18.24
CA GLN A 33 -15.65 -35.33 -18.76
C GLN A 33 -15.27 -36.22 -19.96
N LEU A 34 -14.38 -35.75 -20.83
CA LEU A 34 -13.90 -36.53 -21.97
C LEU A 34 -12.91 -37.61 -21.53
N SER A 35 -12.06 -37.33 -20.55
CA SER A 35 -11.17 -38.32 -19.92
C SER A 35 -11.97 -39.45 -19.28
N ASP A 36 -13.07 -39.14 -18.59
CA ASP A 36 -13.93 -40.15 -17.97
C ASP A 36 -14.59 -41.09 -19.00
N LYS A 37 -14.94 -40.55 -20.18
CA LYS A 37 -15.63 -41.31 -21.24
C LYS A 37 -14.70 -42.08 -22.17
N TYR A 38 -13.54 -41.50 -22.48
CA TYR A 38 -12.68 -41.96 -23.56
C TYR A 38 -11.26 -42.30 -23.09
N GLY A 39 -10.94 -42.09 -21.81
CA GLY A 39 -9.60 -42.26 -21.26
C GLY A 39 -8.69 -41.04 -21.46
N ASP A 40 -7.47 -41.12 -20.94
CA ASP A 40 -6.57 -39.99 -20.71
C ASP A 40 -5.78 -39.49 -21.94
N HIS A 41 -6.41 -39.45 -23.11
CA HIS A 41 -5.80 -38.95 -24.35
C HIS A 41 -5.35 -37.48 -24.25
N TRP A 42 -5.99 -36.69 -23.39
CA TRP A 42 -5.78 -35.25 -23.27
C TRP A 42 -4.85 -34.85 -22.11
N ALA A 43 -4.31 -35.81 -21.36
CA ALA A 43 -3.57 -35.54 -20.12
C ALA A 43 -2.41 -34.53 -20.29
N SER A 44 -1.70 -34.59 -21.42
CA SER A 44 -0.63 -33.64 -21.74
C SER A 44 -1.15 -32.21 -21.95
N ALA A 45 -2.22 -32.06 -22.73
CA ALA A 45 -2.86 -30.76 -22.98
C ALA A 45 -3.48 -30.20 -21.70
N ARG A 46 -4.13 -31.04 -20.88
CA ARG A 46 -4.67 -30.68 -19.57
C ARG A 46 -3.59 -30.11 -18.64
N ARG A 47 -2.43 -30.76 -18.52
CA ARG A 47 -1.31 -30.24 -17.71
C ARG A 47 -0.83 -28.87 -18.18
N LYS A 48 -0.72 -28.65 -19.50
CA LYS A 48 -0.37 -27.33 -20.06
C LYS A 48 -1.43 -26.30 -19.71
N LEU A 49 -2.71 -26.65 -19.85
CA LEU A 49 -3.82 -25.75 -19.57
C LEU A 49 -3.88 -25.35 -18.08
N VAL A 50 -3.65 -26.28 -17.16
CA VAL A 50 -3.49 -26.01 -15.72
C VAL A 50 -2.31 -25.06 -15.46
N SER A 51 -1.18 -25.25 -16.14
CA SER A 51 -0.02 -24.37 -16.01
C SER A 51 -0.33 -22.94 -16.50
N ILE A 52 -1.01 -22.81 -17.65
CA ILE A 52 -1.43 -21.51 -18.21
C ILE A 52 -2.39 -20.82 -17.25
N ARG A 53 -3.38 -21.56 -16.72
CA ARG A 53 -4.31 -21.06 -15.70
C ARG A 53 -3.58 -20.50 -14.50
N LYS A 54 -2.65 -21.27 -13.92
CA LYS A 54 -1.85 -20.84 -12.76
C LYS A 54 -1.08 -19.55 -13.05
N HIS A 55 -0.50 -19.45 -14.24
CA HIS A 55 0.21 -18.24 -14.66
C HIS A 55 -0.73 -17.03 -14.78
N LYS A 56 -1.89 -17.18 -15.43
CA LYS A 56 -2.89 -16.11 -15.55
C LYS A 56 -3.46 -15.67 -14.20
N VAL A 57 -3.72 -16.61 -13.28
CA VAL A 57 -4.16 -16.30 -11.90
C VAL A 57 -3.10 -15.47 -11.18
N LYS A 58 -1.82 -15.85 -11.29
CA LYS A 58 -0.73 -15.06 -10.71
C LYS A 58 -0.72 -13.64 -11.27
N LEU A 59 -0.82 -13.48 -12.59
CA LEU A 59 -0.82 -12.16 -13.23
C LEU A 59 -2.04 -11.32 -12.80
N SER A 60 -3.23 -11.94 -12.70
CA SER A 60 -4.44 -11.27 -12.21
C SER A 60 -4.26 -10.75 -10.77
N ASN A 61 -3.65 -11.56 -9.89
CA ASN A 61 -3.33 -11.16 -8.52
C ASN A 61 -2.30 -10.01 -8.47
N ASP A 62 -1.26 -10.07 -9.31
CA ASP A 62 -0.23 -9.02 -9.38
C ASP A 62 -0.86 -7.68 -9.84
N ILE A 63 -1.73 -7.70 -10.85
CA ILE A 63 -2.46 -6.50 -11.30
C ILE A 63 -3.37 -5.97 -10.18
N SER A 64 -4.11 -6.84 -9.51
CA SER A 64 -4.99 -6.45 -8.40
C SER A 64 -4.21 -5.78 -7.27
N PHE A 65 -3.05 -6.36 -6.90
CA PHE A 65 -2.15 -5.80 -5.91
C PHE A 65 -1.66 -4.39 -6.31
N HIS A 66 -1.22 -4.21 -7.54
CA HIS A 66 -0.76 -2.90 -8.02
C HIS A 66 -1.88 -1.84 -8.05
N MET A 67 -3.10 -2.23 -8.41
CA MET A 67 -4.27 -1.33 -8.37
C MET A 67 -4.63 -0.91 -6.93
N GLN A 68 -4.54 -1.83 -5.96
CA GLN A 68 -4.74 -1.52 -4.54
C GLN A 68 -3.66 -0.60 -4.01
N LEU A 69 -2.39 -0.86 -4.35
CA LEU A 69 -1.27 -0.02 -3.96
C LEU A 69 -1.40 1.41 -4.50
N TYR A 70 -1.80 1.56 -5.76
CA TYR A 70 -2.10 2.88 -6.34
C TYR A 70 -3.21 3.61 -5.55
N THR A 71 -4.30 2.90 -5.23
CA THR A 71 -5.42 3.47 -4.46
C THR A 71 -4.96 3.95 -3.08
N ALA A 72 -4.12 3.17 -2.40
CA ALA A 72 -3.57 3.53 -1.11
C ALA A 72 -2.67 4.78 -1.20
N HIS A 73 -1.77 4.85 -2.19
CA HIS A 73 -0.92 6.02 -2.41
C HIS A 73 -1.73 7.28 -2.75
N LYS A 74 -2.78 7.14 -3.58
CA LYS A 74 -3.68 8.24 -3.90
C LYS A 74 -4.34 8.80 -2.64
N GLY A 75 -4.89 7.93 -1.78
CA GLY A 75 -5.49 8.35 -0.51
C GLY A 75 -4.50 9.02 0.43
N ALA A 76 -3.27 8.50 0.53
CA ALA A 76 -2.21 9.11 1.33
C ALA A 76 -1.83 10.51 0.80
N ALA A 77 -1.72 10.68 -0.52
CA ALA A 77 -1.44 11.97 -1.14
C ALA A 77 -2.57 12.97 -0.89
N GLU A 78 -3.83 12.56 -1.04
CA GLU A 78 -4.99 13.41 -0.73
C GLU A 78 -5.03 13.85 0.74
N ASN A 79 -4.69 12.95 1.67
CA ASN A 79 -4.62 13.28 3.10
C ASN A 79 -3.48 14.26 3.41
N LEU A 80 -2.31 14.08 2.78
CA LEU A 80 -1.20 15.01 2.91
C LEU A 80 -1.58 16.41 2.42
N LEU A 81 -2.20 16.50 1.23
CA LEU A 81 -2.67 17.77 0.66
C LEU A 81 -3.69 18.47 1.59
N LYS A 82 -4.62 17.72 2.18
CA LYS A 82 -5.59 18.25 3.16
C LYS A 82 -4.92 18.77 4.44
N ASN A 83 -3.84 18.13 4.90
CA ASN A 83 -3.12 18.58 6.08
C ASN A 83 -2.30 19.83 5.78
N LEU A 84 -1.62 19.86 4.62
CA LEU A 84 -0.84 21.01 4.17
C LEU A 84 -1.72 22.26 3.99
N SER A 85 -2.91 22.12 3.39
CA SER A 85 -3.83 23.25 3.20
C SER A 85 -4.36 23.82 4.52
N LYS A 86 -4.57 22.96 5.54
CA LYS A 86 -4.94 23.39 6.89
C LYS A 86 -3.80 24.16 7.57
N THR A 87 -2.56 23.68 7.48
CA THR A 87 -1.40 24.41 8.03
C THR A 87 -1.12 25.73 7.32
N GLN A 88 -1.39 25.81 6.01
CA GLN A 88 -1.20 27.05 5.25
C GLN A 88 -2.26 28.11 5.59
N SER A 89 -3.49 27.70 5.95
CA SER A 89 -4.53 28.60 6.46
C SER A 89 -4.28 29.08 7.89
N ALA A 90 -3.43 28.41 8.66
CA ALA A 90 -3.08 28.80 10.03
C ALA A 90 -1.88 29.77 10.12
N HIS A 91 -1.26 30.15 8.99
CA HIS A 91 -0.05 31.00 8.96
C HIS A 91 -0.29 32.42 8.40
N ILE A 92 -1.52 32.92 8.41
CA ILE A 92 -1.83 34.33 8.13
C ILE A 92 -2.70 34.86 9.27
N GLU A 93 -2.09 35.02 10.45
CA GLU A 93 -2.53 36.03 11.40
C GLU A 93 -1.53 37.19 11.26
N PRO A 94 -1.95 38.42 10.93
CA PRO A 94 -1.07 39.57 11.00
C PRO A 94 -0.70 39.74 12.46
N VAL A 95 0.57 39.51 12.79
CA VAL A 95 1.09 39.84 14.12
C VAL A 95 1.00 41.36 14.25
N ASP A 96 -0.07 41.85 14.86
CA ASP A 96 -0.20 43.23 15.29
C ASP A 96 1.02 43.57 16.15
N ALA A 97 1.83 44.48 15.62
CA ALA A 97 3.03 44.97 16.27
C ALA A 97 2.68 45.72 17.56
N PRO A 98 3.29 45.39 18.72
CA PRO A 98 3.36 46.34 19.81
C PRO A 98 4.59 47.23 19.57
N GLN A 99 4.35 48.45 19.09
CA GLN A 99 5.22 49.58 19.38
C GLN A 99 5.19 49.82 20.91
N ILE A 100 6.34 49.96 21.56
CA ILE A 100 6.63 50.94 22.65
C ILE A 100 8.13 50.86 23.04
N PHE A 101 8.85 51.91 22.62
CA PHE A 101 9.93 52.68 23.27
C PHE A 101 11.01 52.06 24.20
N SER A 102 12.24 52.16 23.68
CA SER A 102 13.46 52.78 24.26
C SER A 102 13.98 52.37 25.65
N LYS A 103 15.15 51.72 25.68
CA LYS A 103 16.48 52.32 25.99
C LYS A 103 17.51 51.17 26.15
N SER A 104 18.55 51.19 25.32
CA SER A 104 19.77 50.38 25.51
C SER A 104 20.71 51.09 26.51
N PRO A 105 21.90 50.54 26.88
CA PRO A 105 22.45 49.18 26.71
C PRO A 105 23.08 48.64 28.03
N ILE A 106 23.61 47.41 28.05
CA ILE A 106 24.98 47.07 28.50
C ILE A 106 25.25 45.56 28.35
N LEU A 107 26.50 45.29 27.95
CA LEU A 107 27.18 44.02 27.69
C LEU A 107 27.09 42.95 28.80
N SER A 108 27.39 41.73 28.33
CA SER A 108 28.25 40.70 28.98
C SER A 108 27.52 39.48 29.52
N ALA A 109 27.62 38.36 28.79
CA ALA A 109 28.54 37.27 29.13
C ALA A 109 28.11 35.99 28.38
N VAL A 110 28.98 35.52 27.50
CA VAL A 110 28.98 34.13 27.02
C VAL A 110 29.57 33.27 28.15
N PRO A 111 29.05 32.04 28.36
CA PRO A 111 29.93 30.92 28.05
C PRO A 111 29.22 29.85 27.21
N VAL A 112 29.94 29.48 26.16
CA VAL A 112 29.80 28.25 25.40
C VAL A 112 29.98 27.07 26.36
N GLN A 113 29.00 26.16 26.40
CA GLN A 113 29.26 24.76 26.68
C GLN A 113 28.78 23.94 25.49
N ASN A 114 29.76 23.49 24.72
CA ASN A 114 29.65 22.44 23.74
C ASN A 114 29.78 21.08 24.46
N ILE A 115 29.27 20.03 23.81
CA ILE A 115 29.49 18.57 23.99
C ILE A 115 28.19 17.82 24.33
N GLY A 116 27.71 17.03 23.37
CA GLY A 116 26.68 16.02 23.63
C GLY A 116 26.07 15.39 22.38
N ARG A 117 26.90 14.73 21.57
CA ARG A 117 26.50 13.89 20.42
C ARG A 117 25.45 12.85 20.82
N GLY A 118 24.41 12.72 20.00
CA GLY A 118 23.88 11.43 19.54
C GLY A 118 22.84 10.76 20.44
N GLY A 119 21.71 10.38 19.85
CA GLY A 119 20.81 9.40 20.43
C GLY A 119 19.35 9.66 20.08
N VAL A 120 18.98 9.35 18.84
CA VAL A 120 17.58 9.18 18.46
C VAL A 120 16.97 8.09 19.35
N ASN A 121 16.00 8.43 20.20
CA ASN A 121 15.22 7.45 20.93
C ASN A 121 13.85 7.34 20.24
N VAL A 122 13.77 6.47 19.23
CA VAL A 122 12.49 6.06 18.63
C VAL A 122 11.84 5.10 19.62
N SER A 123 10.89 5.60 20.41
CA SER A 123 10.00 4.75 21.20
C SER A 123 9.01 4.07 20.25
N ILE A 124 9.31 2.84 19.84
CA ILE A 124 8.38 1.96 19.13
C ILE A 124 7.29 1.57 20.13
N CYS A 125 6.13 2.22 20.06
CA CYS A 125 4.94 1.77 20.76
C CYS A 125 4.43 0.53 20.04
N GLY A 126 4.69 -0.64 20.64
CA GLY A 126 4.21 -1.93 20.15
C GLY A 126 2.68 -1.99 20.17
N ILE A 127 2.09 -2.35 19.03
CA ILE A 127 0.68 -2.73 18.94
C ILE A 127 0.59 -4.15 19.49
N VAL A 128 -0.05 -4.27 20.66
CA VAL A 128 -0.44 -5.55 21.26
C VAL A 128 -1.68 -6.05 20.52
N ASP A 129 -1.58 -7.25 19.97
CA ASP A 129 -2.67 -7.96 19.28
C ASP A 129 -3.72 -8.44 20.29
N PRO A 130 -5.01 -8.04 20.18
CA PRO A 130 -6.04 -8.35 21.17
C PRO A 130 -6.62 -9.78 21.07
N THR A 131 -6.04 -10.67 20.27
CA THR A 131 -6.59 -12.04 20.08
C THR A 131 -5.84 -13.17 20.82
N ARG A 132 -4.86 -12.85 21.67
CA ARG A 132 -4.11 -13.88 22.41
C ARG A 132 -4.75 -14.20 23.77
N THR A 133 -5.57 -15.24 23.82
CA THR A 133 -6.02 -15.89 25.07
C THR A 133 -4.82 -16.46 25.84
N PRO A 134 -4.73 -16.27 27.17
CA PRO A 134 -3.68 -16.88 27.97
C PRO A 134 -4.02 -18.36 28.22
N GLU A 135 -3.22 -19.27 27.67
CA GLU A 135 -3.18 -20.66 28.15
C GLU A 135 -2.63 -20.68 29.58
N ASN A 136 -3.47 -21.16 30.49
CA ASN A 136 -3.19 -21.43 31.88
C ASN A 136 -1.98 -22.38 32.01
N ARG A 137 -0.86 -21.90 32.54
CA ARG A 137 0.12 -22.75 33.23
C ARG A 137 -0.20 -22.74 34.71
N GLY A 138 -0.60 -23.90 35.23
CA GLY A 138 -0.76 -24.08 36.67
C GLY A 138 -1.33 -25.43 37.08
N ARG A 139 -0.58 -26.52 36.89
CA ARG A 139 -0.03 -27.38 37.96
C ARG A 139 0.65 -28.60 37.36
#